data_AF-A0A131ZZK6-F1
#
_entry.id   AF-A0A131ZZK6-F1
#
_cell.length_a   1.000
_cell.length_b   1.000
_cell.length_c   1.000
_cell.angle_alpha   90.00
_cell.angle_beta   90.00
_cell.angle_gamma   90.00
#
_symmetry.space_group_name_H-M   'P 1'
#
loop_
_entity.id
_entity.type
_entity.pdbx_description
1 polymer ?
#
loop_
_entity_poly.entity_id
_entity_poly.type
_entity_poly.pdbx_seq_one_letter_code
_entity_poly.pdbx_strand_id
1 'polypeptide(L)'
;MQRFNVGEDCPVFDGLYEFCQLSAGGSVAGAVKLNKQATDIAINWGGGLHHAKKSEASGFCYVNDIVLAILELLKYHQRVLYIDIDIHHGDGVEEAFYTTDRVMTASFHKYGEYFPGTGDLRDIGAGKGKYYAVNFPLRDGIDDEAYEGIFRPLISKPSAIVLQCGADSLSGDRLGCFNLTLKGHGKCVEFVKTFNLPLLLVGGGGYTIRNVARCWTYETAVALDTQVADGELIENFQSNINLIDFPLELPYNDYFEYFGPDFKLHISSSNMTNANSPEYLEKIRTRLFENLRMLPHAPGVQAQNIPEDAIDVDMEEDEEKDKQNPEERISIRASEKRVSNDNEHSDSEDEGDNRKDVRSHKRPKKVKIESNDKTNEKKESGSSEGVLEKSNSTANPVSNSSNANATTNSSSTASSNDNNGPSDETNTGTTTESTDSKIVEEKK
;
A
#
# COMPACT_ATOMS: atom_id res chain seq x y z
N MET A 1 -14.77 17.13 10.59
CA MET A 1 -13.39 16.61 10.65
C MET A 1 -13.32 15.36 11.50
N GLN A 2 -13.72 15.38 12.78
CA GLN A 2 -13.73 14.18 13.65
C GLN A 2 -14.42 12.95 13.04
N ARG A 3 -15.60 13.11 12.42
CA ARG A 3 -16.32 12.00 11.74
C ARG A 3 -15.51 11.31 10.64
N PHE A 4 -14.61 12.03 9.97
CA PHE A 4 -13.84 11.55 8.84
C PHE A 4 -12.38 11.25 9.22
N ASN A 5 -12.09 11.22 10.53
CA ASN A 5 -10.75 11.02 11.09
C ASN A 5 -9.68 11.98 10.55
N VAL A 6 -10.08 13.21 10.21
CA VAL A 6 -9.15 14.29 9.82
C VAL A 6 -8.82 15.09 11.08
N GLY A 7 -7.55 15.10 11.48
CA GLY A 7 -7.07 15.51 12.80
C GLY A 7 -5.56 15.40 12.95
N GLU A 8 -5.08 14.66 13.94
CA GLU A 8 -3.65 14.55 14.30
C GLU A 8 -2.83 13.84 13.21
N ASP A 9 -3.11 12.57 12.94
CA ASP A 9 -2.38 11.77 11.93
C ASP A 9 -2.81 12.10 10.50
N CYS A 10 -3.92 12.82 10.31
CA CYS A 10 -4.40 13.23 8.99
C CYS A 10 -4.73 14.73 9.06
N PRO A 11 -3.72 15.62 9.07
CA PRO A 11 -3.92 17.04 9.26
C PRO A 11 -4.55 17.72 8.03
N VAL A 12 -5.21 18.85 8.29
CA VAL A 12 -5.62 19.75 7.20
C VAL A 12 -4.42 20.61 6.80
N PHE A 13 -4.13 20.67 5.51
CA PHE A 13 -3.10 21.54 4.95
C PHE A 13 -3.57 22.16 3.62
N ASP A 14 -2.99 23.31 3.27
CA ASP A 14 -3.29 23.98 2.00
C ASP A 14 -2.83 23.12 0.82
N GLY A 15 -3.71 22.88 -0.14
CA GLY A 15 -3.43 21.97 -1.27
C GLY A 15 -3.79 20.51 -1.00
N LEU A 16 -4.43 20.16 0.12
CA LEU A 16 -4.79 18.78 0.46
C LEU A 16 -5.61 18.09 -0.63
N TYR A 17 -6.59 18.78 -1.21
CA TYR A 17 -7.45 18.16 -2.23
C TYR A 17 -6.70 17.95 -3.53
N GLU A 18 -5.90 18.94 -3.95
CA GLU A 18 -5.05 18.90 -5.12
C GLU A 18 -4.00 17.79 -5.02
N PHE A 19 -3.39 17.61 -3.84
CA PHE A 19 -2.52 16.47 -3.53
C PHE A 19 -3.23 15.14 -3.77
N CYS A 20 -4.46 14.98 -3.26
CA CYS A 20 -5.24 13.77 -3.47
C CYS A 20 -5.59 13.57 -4.96
N GLN A 21 -5.89 14.63 -5.70
CA GLN A 21 -6.21 14.57 -7.13
C GLN A 21 -5.01 14.09 -7.96
N LEU A 22 -3.81 14.59 -7.67
CA LEU A 22 -2.59 14.19 -8.37
C LEU A 22 -2.24 12.73 -8.09
N SER A 23 -2.29 12.34 -6.81
CA SER A 23 -2.01 10.96 -6.37
C SER A 23 -2.98 9.96 -7.02
N ALA A 24 -4.30 10.20 -6.89
CA ALA A 24 -5.32 9.34 -7.47
C ALA A 24 -5.32 9.36 -9.01
N GLY A 25 -5.13 10.54 -9.60
CA GLY A 25 -5.09 10.71 -11.05
C GLY A 25 -3.97 9.90 -11.69
N GLY A 26 -2.76 9.89 -11.10
CA GLY A 26 -1.63 9.11 -11.59
C GLY A 26 -1.92 7.61 -11.60
N SER A 27 -2.47 7.06 -10.50
CA SER A 27 -2.76 5.62 -10.39
C SER A 27 -3.89 5.19 -11.33
N VAL A 28 -4.95 6.00 -11.46
CA VAL A 28 -6.05 5.72 -12.39
C VAL A 28 -5.58 5.82 -13.84
N ALA A 29 -4.80 6.85 -14.21
CA ALA A 29 -4.25 6.98 -15.56
C ALA A 29 -3.30 5.82 -15.91
N GLY A 30 -2.46 5.39 -14.96
CA GLY A 30 -1.63 4.20 -15.10
C GLY A 30 -2.46 2.93 -15.36
N ALA A 31 -3.53 2.73 -14.60
CA ALA A 31 -4.44 1.60 -14.80
C ALA A 31 -5.15 1.64 -16.18
N VAL A 32 -5.58 2.83 -16.65
CA VAL A 32 -6.15 2.98 -18.00
C VAL A 32 -5.12 2.62 -19.07
N LYS A 33 -3.87 3.08 -18.96
CA LYS A 33 -2.79 2.73 -19.91
C LYS A 33 -2.53 1.22 -19.96
N LEU A 34 -2.56 0.54 -18.81
CA LEU A 34 -2.42 -0.92 -18.73
C LEU A 34 -3.62 -1.64 -19.38
N ASN A 35 -4.85 -1.21 -19.09
CA ASN A 35 -6.07 -1.77 -19.70
C ASN A 35 -6.08 -1.61 -21.23
N LYS A 36 -5.65 -0.44 -21.73
CA LYS A 36 -5.51 -0.15 -23.16
C LYS A 36 -4.30 -0.85 -23.80
N GLN A 37 -3.52 -1.62 -23.04
CA GLN A 37 -2.31 -2.31 -23.51
C GLN A 37 -1.27 -1.36 -24.14
N ALA A 38 -1.24 -0.12 -23.67
CA ALA A 38 -0.33 0.92 -24.15
C ALA A 38 1.03 0.88 -23.44
N THR A 39 1.11 0.13 -22.34
CA THR A 39 2.33 -0.09 -21.57
C THR A 39 2.24 -1.43 -20.84
N ASP A 40 3.39 -2.04 -20.57
CA ASP A 40 3.48 -3.25 -19.74
C ASP A 40 3.60 -2.92 -18.24
N ILE A 41 4.27 -1.81 -17.92
CA ILE A 41 4.52 -1.34 -16.55
C ILE A 41 4.18 0.15 -16.46
N ALA A 42 3.30 0.51 -15.53
CA ALA A 42 3.03 1.90 -15.16
C ALA A 42 3.57 2.17 -13.75
N ILE A 43 4.15 3.35 -13.53
CA ILE A 43 4.75 3.74 -12.23
C ILE A 43 4.11 5.04 -11.75
N ASN A 44 3.64 5.06 -10.50
CA ASN A 44 3.19 6.27 -9.81
C ASN A 44 3.72 6.32 -8.36
N TRP A 45 4.91 6.88 -8.17
CA TRP A 45 5.50 7.07 -6.83
C TRP A 45 4.73 8.07 -5.96
N GLY A 46 3.87 8.91 -6.54
CA GLY A 46 2.96 9.79 -5.78
C GLY A 46 1.68 9.10 -5.29
N GLY A 47 1.45 7.85 -5.69
CA GLY A 47 0.36 6.99 -5.23
C GLY A 47 0.78 6.02 -4.12
N GLY A 48 -0.07 5.03 -3.86
CA GLY A 48 0.22 3.97 -2.89
C GLY A 48 -0.36 4.20 -1.49
N LEU A 49 -1.36 5.09 -1.36
CA LEU A 49 -1.91 5.52 -0.07
C LEU A 49 -2.96 4.52 0.44
N HIS A 50 -2.46 3.38 0.95
CA HIS A 50 -3.24 2.17 1.21
C HIS A 50 -4.15 2.20 2.46
N HIS A 51 -3.99 3.16 3.37
CA HIS A 51 -4.76 3.19 4.63
C HIS A 51 -6.12 3.89 4.51
N ALA A 52 -6.33 4.68 3.45
CA ALA A 52 -7.56 5.43 3.26
C ALA A 52 -8.77 4.48 3.16
N LYS A 53 -9.84 4.78 3.89
CA LYS A 53 -11.07 4.00 3.94
C LYS A 53 -12.14 4.59 3.05
N LYS A 54 -13.27 3.89 2.92
CA LYS A 54 -14.42 4.37 2.14
C LYS A 54 -14.99 5.71 2.63
N SER A 55 -14.89 6.01 3.92
CA SER A 55 -15.53 7.19 4.51
C SER A 55 -14.72 7.85 5.63
N GLU A 56 -13.42 7.58 5.72
CA GLU A 56 -12.51 8.23 6.66
C GLU A 56 -11.06 8.19 6.15
N ALA A 57 -10.27 9.19 6.55
CA ALA A 57 -8.82 9.19 6.37
C ALA A 57 -8.16 8.34 7.46
N SER A 58 -6.98 7.80 7.19
CA SER A 58 -6.22 7.01 8.17
C SER A 58 -4.75 6.96 7.77
N GLY A 59 -3.82 6.99 8.72
CA GLY A 59 -2.38 6.80 8.47
C GLY A 59 -1.83 7.67 7.33
N PHE A 60 -2.05 8.99 7.39
CA PHE A 60 -1.69 9.96 6.35
C PHE A 60 -2.41 9.82 4.99
N CYS A 61 -3.33 8.85 4.84
CA CYS A 61 -4.04 8.56 3.61
C CYS A 61 -5.47 9.11 3.61
N TYR A 62 -5.84 9.89 2.59
CA TYR A 62 -7.16 10.54 2.48
C TYR A 62 -8.03 9.95 1.36
N VAL A 63 -7.42 9.59 0.23
CA VAL A 63 -8.06 8.92 -0.91
C VAL A 63 -7.24 7.68 -1.23
N ASN A 64 -7.92 6.53 -1.34
CA ASN A 64 -7.26 5.27 -1.67
C ASN A 64 -7.12 5.14 -3.18
N ASP A 65 -6.02 5.66 -3.72
CA ASP A 65 -5.72 5.65 -5.16
C ASP A 65 -5.58 4.22 -5.70
N ILE A 66 -5.07 3.30 -4.88
CA ILE A 66 -4.92 1.88 -5.21
C ILE A 66 -6.28 1.24 -5.47
N VAL A 67 -7.26 1.45 -4.59
CA VAL A 67 -8.62 0.90 -4.77
C VAL A 67 -9.23 1.41 -6.07
N LEU A 68 -9.05 2.70 -6.39
CA LEU A 68 -9.55 3.29 -7.64
C LEU A 68 -8.86 2.67 -8.87
N ALA A 69 -7.54 2.50 -8.83
CA ALA A 69 -6.78 1.85 -9.90
C ALA A 69 -7.19 0.38 -10.11
N ILE A 70 -7.39 -0.38 -9.02
CA ILE A 70 -7.86 -1.78 -9.11
C ILE A 70 -9.27 -1.84 -9.70
N LEU A 71 -10.18 -0.94 -9.31
CA LEU A 71 -11.52 -0.87 -9.91
C LEU A 71 -11.45 -0.60 -11.42
N GLU A 72 -10.51 0.22 -11.87
CA GLU A 72 -10.26 0.45 -13.30
C GLU A 72 -9.74 -0.81 -13.98
N LEU A 73 -8.73 -1.48 -13.41
CA LEU A 73 -8.19 -2.73 -13.94
C LEU A 73 -9.25 -3.83 -14.04
N LEU A 74 -10.18 -3.91 -13.07
CA LEU A 74 -11.27 -4.88 -13.05
C LEU A 74 -12.27 -4.73 -14.20
N LYS A 75 -12.20 -3.67 -15.01
CA LYS A 75 -13.00 -3.56 -16.24
C LYS A 75 -12.55 -4.56 -17.31
N TYR A 76 -11.24 -4.84 -17.39
CA TYR A 76 -10.63 -5.71 -18.40
C TYR A 76 -10.05 -7.00 -17.82
N HIS A 77 -9.60 -6.95 -16.56
CA HIS A 77 -8.94 -8.05 -15.89
C HIS A 77 -9.90 -8.81 -14.97
N GLN A 78 -10.07 -10.11 -15.21
CA GLN A 78 -10.95 -10.95 -14.40
C GLN A 78 -10.45 -11.07 -12.95
N ARG A 79 -9.12 -11.16 -12.79
CA ARG A 79 -8.44 -11.23 -11.50
C ARG A 79 -7.27 -10.24 -11.43
N VAL A 80 -7.27 -9.41 -10.39
CA VAL A 80 -6.17 -8.51 -10.05
C VAL A 80 -5.52 -9.00 -8.77
N LEU A 81 -4.19 -9.09 -8.76
CA LEU A 81 -3.44 -9.37 -7.53
C LEU A 81 -2.86 -8.05 -7.02
N TYR A 82 -3.16 -7.74 -5.77
CA TYR A 82 -2.55 -6.65 -5.03
C TYR A 82 -1.50 -7.22 -4.09
N ILE A 83 -0.28 -6.69 -4.18
CA ILE A 83 0.85 -7.05 -3.32
C ILE A 83 1.30 -5.79 -2.59
N ASP A 84 1.50 -5.90 -1.29
CA ASP A 84 1.87 -4.80 -0.40
C ASP A 84 3.14 -5.17 0.36
N ILE A 85 4.21 -4.40 0.15
CA ILE A 85 5.50 -4.55 0.83
C ILE A 85 5.82 -3.37 1.76
N ASP A 86 4.85 -2.50 2.04
CA ASP A 86 4.93 -1.53 3.13
C ASP A 86 5.09 -2.25 4.48
N ILE A 87 5.72 -1.60 5.46
CA ILE A 87 5.83 -2.19 6.79
C ILE A 87 4.47 -2.24 7.51
N HIS A 88 3.53 -1.38 7.14
CA HIS A 88 2.19 -1.35 7.68
C HIS A 88 1.25 -2.25 6.87
N HIS A 89 0.27 -2.85 7.55
CA HIS A 89 -0.74 -3.65 6.86
C HIS A 89 -1.57 -2.79 5.89
N GLY A 90 -1.71 -3.25 4.64
CA GLY A 90 -2.53 -2.65 3.56
C GLY A 90 -4.04 -2.71 3.79
N ASP A 91 -4.48 -2.23 4.95
CA ASP A 91 -5.79 -2.48 5.53
C ASP A 91 -6.94 -1.80 4.78
N GLY A 92 -6.74 -0.64 4.16
CA GLY A 92 -7.77 0.04 3.37
C GLY A 92 -8.07 -0.69 2.05
N VAL A 93 -7.03 -1.23 1.40
CA VAL A 93 -7.18 -2.03 0.17
C VAL A 93 -7.80 -3.39 0.50
N GLU A 94 -7.33 -4.04 1.57
CA GLU A 94 -7.93 -5.29 2.07
C GLU A 94 -9.41 -5.12 2.41
N GLU A 95 -9.78 -4.08 3.17
CA GLU A 95 -11.18 -3.82 3.53
C GLU A 95 -12.06 -3.61 2.29
N ALA A 96 -11.59 -2.83 1.31
CA ALA A 96 -12.35 -2.53 0.10
C ALA A 96 -12.70 -3.78 -0.72
N PHE A 97 -11.85 -4.81 -0.69
CA PHE A 97 -12.01 -6.04 -1.45
C PHE A 97 -12.28 -7.29 -0.61
N TYR A 98 -12.52 -7.13 0.69
CA TYR A 98 -12.63 -8.23 1.67
C TYR A 98 -13.67 -9.31 1.33
N THR A 99 -14.68 -8.96 0.53
CA THR A 99 -15.80 -9.85 0.17
C THR A 99 -15.83 -10.30 -1.29
N THR A 100 -14.80 -10.02 -2.09
CA THR A 100 -14.73 -10.42 -3.51
C THR A 100 -13.63 -11.45 -3.78
N ASP A 101 -13.86 -12.33 -4.76
CA ASP A 101 -12.91 -13.32 -5.28
C ASP A 101 -12.15 -12.82 -6.53
N ARG A 102 -12.48 -11.62 -7.01
CA ARG A 102 -11.83 -11.01 -8.18
C ARG A 102 -10.53 -10.28 -7.85
N VAL A 103 -10.30 -9.94 -6.59
CA VAL A 103 -9.09 -9.28 -6.12
C VAL A 103 -8.51 -10.12 -5.00
N MET A 104 -7.24 -10.46 -5.11
CA MET A 104 -6.48 -11.06 -4.01
C MET A 104 -5.56 -10.00 -3.42
N THR A 105 -5.59 -9.81 -2.11
CA THR A 105 -4.66 -8.92 -1.39
C THR A 105 -3.61 -9.76 -0.67
N ALA A 106 -2.35 -9.41 -0.83
CA ALA A 106 -1.22 -10.07 -0.18
C ALA A 106 -0.34 -9.02 0.51
N SER A 107 -0.31 -9.01 1.84
CA SER A 107 0.41 -8.01 2.64
C SER A 107 1.47 -8.65 3.53
N PHE A 108 2.65 -8.04 3.58
CA PHE A 108 3.82 -8.48 4.35
C PHE A 108 4.27 -7.39 5.31
N HIS A 109 3.80 -7.43 6.55
CA HIS A 109 3.82 -6.26 7.43
C HIS A 109 4.20 -6.62 8.86
N LYS A 110 4.68 -5.64 9.62
CA LYS A 110 4.86 -5.80 11.06
C LYS A 110 3.51 -5.98 11.75
N TYR A 111 3.45 -6.92 12.68
CA TYR A 111 2.25 -7.19 13.47
C TYR A 111 2.56 -7.37 14.95
N GLY A 112 1.66 -6.85 15.80
CA GLY A 112 1.79 -6.80 17.27
C GLY A 112 2.24 -5.43 17.76
N GLU A 113 1.37 -4.77 18.55
CA GLU A 113 1.55 -3.40 19.06
C GLU A 113 2.06 -2.41 17.99
N TYR A 114 1.47 -2.46 16.79
CA TYR A 114 1.84 -1.63 15.65
C TYR A 114 0.61 -1.18 14.87
N PHE A 115 0.68 0.00 14.26
CA PHE A 115 -0.39 0.51 13.39
C PHE A 115 -0.48 -0.35 12.11
N PRO A 116 -1.67 -0.62 11.55
CA PRO A 116 -3.01 -0.22 12.00
C PRO A 116 -3.68 -1.19 13.00
N GLY A 117 -2.99 -2.25 13.41
CA GLY A 117 -3.51 -3.26 14.35
C GLY A 117 -4.36 -4.37 13.73
N THR A 118 -4.42 -4.45 12.40
CA THR A 118 -5.10 -5.50 11.61
C THR A 118 -4.07 -6.35 10.83
N GLY A 119 -4.53 -7.36 10.09
CA GLY A 119 -3.66 -8.20 9.25
C GLY A 119 -3.04 -9.36 10.03
N ASP A 120 -3.81 -9.95 10.94
CA ASP A 120 -3.44 -11.20 11.62
C ASP A 120 -3.41 -12.36 10.60
N LEU A 121 -2.69 -13.44 10.91
CA LEU A 121 -2.72 -14.68 10.14
C LEU A 121 -4.13 -15.26 9.94
N ARG A 122 -5.07 -14.90 10.82
CA ARG A 122 -6.47 -15.34 10.77
C ARG A 122 -7.37 -14.44 9.91
N ASP A 123 -6.88 -13.27 9.51
CA ASP A 123 -7.61 -12.36 8.63
C ASP A 123 -7.48 -12.88 7.20
N ILE A 124 -8.53 -13.59 6.76
CA ILE A 124 -8.54 -14.37 5.51
C ILE A 124 -9.68 -13.96 4.56
N GLY A 125 -10.33 -12.81 4.77
CA GLY A 125 -11.49 -12.39 3.99
C GLY A 125 -12.80 -13.05 4.42
N ALA A 126 -13.90 -12.59 3.82
CA ALA A 126 -15.25 -13.04 4.15
C ALA A 126 -16.12 -13.32 2.92
N GLY A 127 -17.15 -14.16 3.07
CA GLY A 127 -18.07 -14.49 1.98
C GLY A 127 -17.34 -15.08 0.77
N LYS A 128 -17.50 -14.47 -0.41
CA LYS A 128 -16.78 -14.89 -1.63
C LYS A 128 -15.28 -14.58 -1.58
N GLY A 129 -14.87 -13.55 -0.85
CA GLY A 129 -13.46 -13.17 -0.67
C GLY A 129 -12.72 -14.00 0.38
N LYS A 130 -13.35 -15.00 0.99
CA LYS A 130 -12.66 -15.89 1.92
C LYS A 130 -11.55 -16.67 1.20
N TYR A 131 -10.35 -16.67 1.79
CA TYR A 131 -9.06 -17.14 1.26
C TYR A 131 -8.43 -16.25 0.18
N TYR A 132 -9.01 -15.08 -0.13
CA TYR A 132 -8.45 -14.10 -1.07
C TYR A 132 -7.73 -12.92 -0.37
N ALA A 133 -7.76 -12.86 0.96
CA ALA A 133 -6.87 -11.99 1.75
C ALA A 133 -5.75 -12.84 2.37
N VAL A 134 -4.51 -12.48 2.08
CA VAL A 134 -3.30 -13.19 2.49
C VAL A 134 -2.43 -12.25 3.31
N ASN A 135 -2.27 -12.57 4.61
CA ASN A 135 -1.55 -11.74 5.55
C ASN A 135 -0.34 -12.47 6.11
N PHE A 136 0.86 -11.89 5.96
CA PHE A 136 2.10 -12.40 6.52
C PHE A 136 2.56 -11.50 7.68
N PRO A 137 2.10 -11.76 8.93
CA PRO A 137 2.49 -10.96 10.08
C PRO A 137 3.95 -11.22 10.49
N LEU A 138 4.75 -10.17 10.55
CA LEU A 138 6.18 -10.21 10.84
C LEU A 138 6.51 -9.49 12.15
N ARG A 139 7.70 -9.79 12.66
CA ARG A 139 8.33 -9.12 13.80
C ARG A 139 9.48 -8.24 13.33
N ASP A 140 10.02 -7.47 14.25
CA ASP A 140 11.09 -6.51 13.99
C ASP A 140 12.35 -7.15 13.40
N GLY A 141 13.08 -6.36 12.63
CA GLY A 141 14.43 -6.68 12.18
C GLY A 141 14.54 -7.75 11.10
N ILE A 142 13.48 -8.06 10.36
CA ILE A 142 13.58 -8.99 9.22
C ILE A 142 14.65 -8.50 8.22
N ASP A 143 15.48 -9.44 7.76
CA ASP A 143 16.57 -9.22 6.82
C ASP A 143 16.18 -9.63 5.38
N ASP A 144 17.03 -9.27 4.42
CA ASP A 144 16.79 -9.48 2.99
C ASP A 144 16.61 -10.98 2.66
N GLU A 145 17.45 -11.84 3.24
CA GLU A 145 17.43 -13.28 2.98
C GLU A 145 16.12 -13.92 3.48
N ALA A 146 15.68 -13.60 4.69
CA ALA A 146 14.44 -14.11 5.24
C ALA A 146 13.22 -13.57 4.47
N TYR A 147 13.23 -12.28 4.12
CA TYR A 147 12.13 -11.65 3.38
C TYR A 147 11.96 -12.24 1.98
N GLU A 148 13.07 -12.43 1.25
CA GLU A 148 13.03 -13.08 -0.07
C GLU A 148 12.48 -14.51 0.01
N GLY A 149 12.86 -15.26 1.05
CA GLY A 149 12.43 -16.64 1.27
C GLY A 149 10.91 -16.80 1.46
N ILE A 150 10.24 -15.78 1.99
CA ILE A 150 8.78 -15.80 2.25
C ILE A 150 7.94 -15.17 1.12
N PHE A 151 8.53 -14.32 0.28
CA PHE A 151 7.81 -13.59 -0.78
C PHE A 151 7.50 -14.46 -2.01
N ARG A 152 8.50 -15.19 -2.51
CA ARG A 152 8.40 -16.02 -3.73
C ARG A 152 7.29 -17.10 -3.74
N PRO A 153 6.92 -17.77 -2.63
CA PRO A 153 6.05 -18.95 -2.70
C PRO A 153 4.53 -18.69 -2.83
N LEU A 154 4.04 -17.45 -2.84
CA LEU A 154 2.62 -17.14 -2.55
C LEU A 154 1.74 -16.70 -3.74
N ILE A 155 2.21 -16.77 -4.99
CA ILE A 155 1.52 -16.11 -6.12
C ILE A 155 0.78 -17.11 -7.02
N SER A 156 -0.56 -17.00 -7.07
CA SER A 156 -1.43 -17.69 -8.04
C SER A 156 -1.69 -16.79 -9.26
N LYS A 157 -1.79 -17.36 -10.48
CA LYS A 157 -1.79 -16.63 -11.77
C LYS A 157 -2.91 -15.56 -11.88
N PRO A 158 -2.61 -14.26 -11.67
CA PRO A 158 -3.55 -13.18 -11.91
C PRO A 158 -3.51 -12.77 -13.40
N SER A 159 -4.32 -11.78 -13.78
CA SER A 159 -4.26 -11.17 -15.12
C SER A 159 -3.68 -9.75 -15.14
N ALA A 160 -3.55 -9.12 -13.98
CA ALA A 160 -2.83 -7.86 -13.75
C ALA A 160 -2.36 -7.82 -12.29
N ILE A 161 -1.30 -7.07 -12.01
CA ILE A 161 -0.72 -6.91 -10.68
C ILE A 161 -0.63 -5.42 -10.32
N VAL A 162 -0.99 -5.10 -9.09
CA VAL A 162 -0.65 -3.82 -8.46
C VAL A 162 0.30 -4.12 -7.31
N LEU A 163 1.51 -3.56 -7.35
CA LEU A 163 2.52 -3.70 -6.30
C LEU A 163 2.72 -2.33 -5.64
N GLN A 164 2.36 -2.25 -4.36
CA GLN A 164 2.66 -1.11 -3.50
C GLN A 164 4.08 -1.29 -2.96
N CYS A 165 4.94 -0.31 -3.19
CA CYS A 165 6.36 -0.33 -2.86
C CYS A 165 6.68 0.63 -1.70
N GLY A 166 5.95 0.51 -0.58
CA GLY A 166 6.24 1.23 0.65
C GLY A 166 7.71 1.06 1.05
N ALA A 167 8.41 2.18 1.25
CA ALA A 167 9.84 2.23 1.52
C ALA A 167 10.16 2.37 3.02
N ASP A 168 9.16 2.37 3.89
CA ASP A 168 9.33 2.34 5.35
C ASP A 168 9.67 0.95 5.90
N SER A 169 9.60 -0.10 5.08
CA SER A 169 10.17 -1.42 5.37
C SER A 169 11.70 -1.46 5.28
N LEU A 170 12.35 -0.38 4.82
CA LEU A 170 13.80 -0.29 4.71
C LEU A 170 14.50 -0.12 6.07
N SER A 171 15.74 -0.57 6.13
CA SER A 171 16.63 -0.35 7.27
C SER A 171 16.84 1.15 7.53
N GLY A 172 16.71 1.54 8.80
CA GLY A 172 16.92 2.91 9.24
C GLY A 172 15.79 3.88 8.84
N ASP A 173 14.60 3.39 8.54
CA ASP A 173 13.40 4.22 8.47
C ASP A 173 13.09 4.89 9.83
N ARG A 174 12.38 6.02 9.83
CA ARG A 174 12.04 6.75 11.06
C ARG A 174 10.88 6.13 11.84
N LEU A 175 9.94 5.48 11.15
CA LEU A 175 8.77 4.84 11.76
C LEU A 175 8.85 3.32 11.66
N GLY A 176 9.45 2.82 10.57
CA GLY A 176 9.67 1.41 10.34
C GLY A 176 10.77 0.80 11.21
N CYS A 177 10.66 -0.51 11.43
CA CYS A 177 11.62 -1.27 12.24
C CYS A 177 11.95 -2.64 11.61
N PHE A 178 11.96 -2.70 10.29
CA PHE A 178 12.57 -3.76 9.51
C PHE A 178 14.04 -3.44 9.18
N ASN A 179 14.75 -4.40 8.59
CA ASN A 179 16.17 -4.26 8.28
C ASN A 179 16.49 -4.54 6.81
N LEU A 180 15.54 -4.25 5.90
CA LEU A 180 15.70 -4.49 4.48
C LEU A 180 16.65 -3.49 3.83
N THR A 181 17.46 -3.95 2.88
CA THR A 181 18.22 -3.07 1.99
C THR A 181 17.43 -2.78 0.71
N LEU A 182 17.91 -1.82 -0.07
CA LEU A 182 17.38 -1.52 -1.40
C LEU A 182 17.40 -2.74 -2.33
N LYS A 183 18.41 -3.62 -2.17
CA LYS A 183 18.52 -4.85 -2.97
C LYS A 183 17.45 -5.87 -2.56
N GLY A 184 17.26 -6.08 -1.25
CA GLY A 184 16.23 -6.99 -0.74
C GLY A 184 14.82 -6.53 -1.12
N HIS A 185 14.56 -5.23 -0.99
CA HIS A 185 13.28 -4.64 -1.38
C HIS A 185 13.04 -4.72 -2.90
N GLY A 186 14.02 -4.29 -3.72
CA GLY A 186 13.93 -4.35 -5.18
C GLY A 186 13.84 -5.77 -5.77
N LYS A 187 14.32 -6.81 -5.06
CA LYS A 187 14.09 -8.21 -5.43
C LYS A 187 12.60 -8.57 -5.48
N CYS A 188 11.75 -7.89 -4.72
CA CYS A 188 10.30 -8.09 -4.78
C CYS A 188 9.75 -7.62 -6.13
N VAL A 189 10.16 -6.43 -6.58
CA VAL A 189 9.83 -5.89 -7.91
C VAL A 189 10.36 -6.79 -9.01
N GLU A 190 11.64 -7.19 -8.92
CA GLU A 190 12.28 -8.11 -9.88
C GLU A 190 11.49 -9.42 -9.99
N PHE A 191 11.12 -10.02 -8.86
CA PHE A 191 10.34 -11.26 -8.85
C PHE A 191 8.95 -11.08 -9.47
N VAL A 192 8.22 -10.02 -9.10
CA VAL A 192 6.89 -9.73 -9.65
C VAL A 192 6.96 -9.47 -11.16
N LYS A 193 8.04 -8.85 -11.63
CA LYS A 193 8.25 -8.61 -13.05
C LYS A 193 8.39 -9.91 -13.86
N THR A 194 8.96 -10.97 -13.28
CA THR A 194 9.13 -12.28 -13.99
C THR A 194 7.81 -12.93 -14.41
N PHE A 195 6.67 -12.51 -13.86
CA PHE A 195 5.36 -13.01 -14.28
C PHE A 195 4.93 -12.50 -15.65
N ASN A 196 5.55 -11.43 -16.18
CA ASN A 196 5.24 -10.81 -17.47
C ASN A 196 3.73 -10.50 -17.62
N LEU A 197 3.18 -9.82 -16.61
CA LEU A 197 1.79 -9.37 -16.57
C LEU A 197 1.74 -7.84 -16.47
N PRO A 198 0.62 -7.20 -16.89
CA PRO A 198 0.40 -5.78 -16.67
C PRO A 198 0.63 -5.43 -15.20
N LEU A 199 1.59 -4.53 -14.95
CA LEU A 199 2.08 -4.22 -13.62
C LEU A 199 1.95 -2.72 -13.33
N LEU A 200 1.22 -2.38 -12.28
CA LEU A 200 1.20 -1.03 -11.72
C LEU A 200 2.09 -1.00 -10.46
N LEU A 201 3.17 -0.22 -10.50
CA LEU A 201 3.99 0.10 -9.34
C LEU A 201 3.51 1.41 -8.72
N VAL A 202 3.28 1.42 -7.42
CA VAL A 202 2.95 2.64 -6.68
C VAL A 202 3.88 2.81 -5.48
N GLY A 203 3.96 4.02 -4.95
CA GLY A 203 4.76 4.34 -3.76
C GLY A 203 4.15 3.78 -2.47
N GLY A 204 4.17 4.58 -1.41
CA GLY A 204 3.70 4.17 -0.09
C GLY A 204 4.32 4.96 1.04
N GLY A 205 4.40 4.35 2.23
CA GLY A 205 5.15 4.89 3.37
C GLY A 205 6.64 5.03 3.09
N GLY A 206 7.34 5.78 3.95
CA GLY A 206 8.78 6.04 3.81
C GLY A 206 9.17 7.38 4.43
N TYR A 207 9.86 7.34 5.56
CA TYR A 207 10.03 8.51 6.43
C TYR A 207 11.50 8.91 6.60
N THR A 208 12.44 8.04 6.23
CA THR A 208 13.82 8.43 5.89
C THR A 208 13.91 8.78 4.40
N ILE A 209 13.46 9.99 4.02
CA ILE A 209 13.25 10.44 2.63
C ILE A 209 14.43 10.22 1.66
N ARG A 210 15.67 10.22 2.17
CA ARG A 210 16.87 9.96 1.37
C ARG A 210 16.94 8.52 0.90
N ASN A 211 16.50 7.59 1.75
CA ASN A 211 16.43 6.17 1.42
C ASN A 211 15.22 5.88 0.53
N VAL A 212 14.10 6.60 0.72
CA VAL A 212 12.94 6.54 -0.18
C VAL A 212 13.35 6.92 -1.60
N ALA A 213 14.05 8.04 -1.78
CA ALA A 213 14.55 8.47 -3.09
C ALA A 213 15.49 7.42 -3.71
N ARG A 214 16.40 6.83 -2.92
CA ARG A 214 17.27 5.73 -3.38
C ARG A 214 16.46 4.49 -3.80
N CYS A 215 15.42 4.14 -3.05
CA CYS A 215 14.57 2.96 -3.28
C CYS A 215 13.83 3.04 -4.59
N TRP A 216 13.01 4.07 -4.73
CA TRP A 216 12.18 4.22 -5.92
C TRP A 216 13.01 4.52 -7.18
N THR A 217 14.18 5.15 -7.03
CA THR A 217 15.16 5.28 -8.14
C THR A 217 15.67 3.90 -8.57
N TYR A 218 16.09 3.06 -7.61
CA TYR A 218 16.59 1.72 -7.89
C TYR A 218 15.50 0.80 -8.46
N GLU A 219 14.30 0.80 -7.87
CA GLU A 219 13.16 0.01 -8.35
C GLU A 219 12.68 0.45 -9.73
N THR A 220 12.79 1.73 -10.08
CA THR A 220 12.56 2.20 -11.46
C THR A 220 13.58 1.58 -12.41
N ALA A 221 14.84 1.50 -12.03
CA ALA A 221 15.87 0.85 -12.86
C ALA A 221 15.60 -0.66 -13.02
N VAL A 222 15.11 -1.34 -11.96
CA VAL A 222 14.64 -2.73 -12.02
C VAL A 222 13.45 -2.86 -12.98
N ALA A 223 12.49 -1.95 -12.93
CA ALA A 223 11.34 -1.94 -13.84
C ALA A 223 11.77 -1.78 -15.31
N LEU A 224 12.86 -1.05 -15.58
CA LEU A 224 13.40 -0.84 -16.93
C LEU A 224 14.36 -1.94 -17.42
N ASP A 225 14.72 -2.93 -16.58
CA ASP A 225 15.84 -3.87 -16.85
C ASP A 225 17.18 -3.17 -17.12
N THR A 226 17.35 -1.94 -16.61
CA THR A 226 18.56 -1.16 -16.79
C THR A 226 19.40 -1.19 -15.52
N GLN A 227 20.71 -1.30 -15.67
CA GLN A 227 21.60 -0.95 -14.57
C GLN A 227 21.75 0.57 -14.53
N VAL A 228 21.54 1.17 -13.36
CA VAL A 228 22.11 2.49 -13.10
C VAL A 228 23.60 2.22 -12.92
N ALA A 229 24.47 2.72 -13.79
CA ALA A 229 25.92 2.65 -13.59
C ALA A 229 26.48 4.03 -13.93
N ASP A 230 27.20 4.66 -13.00
CA ASP A 230 28.00 5.87 -13.23
C ASP A 230 27.30 7.01 -14.02
N GLY A 231 26.01 7.25 -13.77
CA GLY A 231 25.26 8.33 -14.43
C GLY A 231 24.93 8.11 -15.90
N GLU A 232 25.16 6.93 -16.47
CA GLU A 232 24.74 6.55 -17.81
C GLU A 232 23.86 5.28 -17.79
N LEU A 233 22.78 5.30 -18.57
CA LEU A 233 21.92 4.13 -18.79
C LEU A 233 22.64 3.17 -19.74
N ILE A 234 23.10 2.02 -19.25
CA ILE A 234 23.61 0.96 -20.12
C ILE A 234 22.43 0.12 -20.59
N GLU A 235 21.98 0.35 -21.82
CA GLU A 235 21.07 -0.57 -22.50
C GLU A 235 21.81 -1.86 -22.90
N ASN A 236 21.15 -2.99 -22.67
CA ASN A 236 21.53 -4.36 -23.03
C ASN A 236 22.46 -5.07 -22.03
N PHE A 237 21.91 -6.07 -21.30
CA PHE A 237 22.73 -7.18 -20.84
C PHE A 237 22.04 -8.55 -21.04
N GLN A 238 22.73 -9.42 -21.78
CA GLN A 238 22.43 -10.84 -21.87
C GLN A 238 22.64 -11.51 -20.50
N SER A 239 21.54 -11.77 -19.80
CA SER A 239 21.18 -12.90 -18.91
C SER A 239 22.22 -13.78 -18.17
N ASN A 240 23.52 -13.47 -18.09
CA ASN A 240 24.50 -14.41 -17.53
C ASN A 240 25.67 -13.80 -16.75
N ILE A 241 25.54 -12.59 -16.19
CA ILE A 241 26.54 -12.11 -15.23
C ILE A 241 25.89 -11.60 -13.94
N ASN A 242 26.16 -12.32 -12.85
CA ASN A 242 26.02 -11.85 -11.48
C ASN A 242 27.01 -10.68 -11.26
N LEU A 243 26.55 -9.43 -11.39
CA LEU A 243 27.37 -8.24 -11.12
C LEU A 243 26.55 -7.18 -10.35
N ILE A 244 26.12 -7.55 -9.15
CA ILE A 244 25.39 -6.70 -8.19
C ILE A 244 26.39 -5.97 -7.25
N ASP A 245 27.60 -5.66 -7.70
CA ASP A 245 28.72 -5.27 -6.80
C ASP A 245 29.49 -4.00 -7.17
N PHE A 246 28.92 -3.11 -7.99
CA PHE A 246 29.53 -1.79 -8.20
C PHE A 246 28.92 -0.74 -7.23
N PRO A 247 29.75 0.00 -6.46
CA PRO A 247 29.26 1.03 -5.56
C PRO A 247 28.82 2.25 -6.35
N LEU A 248 27.55 2.27 -6.73
CA LEU A 248 26.95 3.36 -7.49
C LEU A 248 27.12 4.70 -6.77
N GLU A 249 27.98 5.54 -7.32
CA GLU A 249 28.02 6.95 -6.97
C GLU A 249 26.72 7.60 -7.45
N LEU A 250 26.10 8.40 -6.59
CA LEU A 250 24.93 9.16 -7.01
C LEU A 250 25.36 10.21 -8.03
N PRO A 251 24.62 10.40 -9.14
CA PRO A 251 24.87 11.51 -10.03
C PRO A 251 24.56 12.83 -9.31
N TYR A 252 25.28 13.88 -9.68
CA TYR A 252 24.97 15.23 -9.18
C TYR A 252 23.54 15.62 -9.55
N ASN A 253 22.83 16.22 -8.60
CA ASN A 253 21.46 16.68 -8.74
C ASN A 253 21.20 17.81 -7.72
N ASP A 254 20.07 18.50 -7.86
CA ASP A 254 19.71 19.65 -7.01
C ASP A 254 19.66 19.33 -5.50
N TYR A 255 19.52 18.06 -5.15
CA TYR A 255 19.43 17.57 -3.77
C TYR A 255 20.65 16.71 -3.36
N PHE A 256 21.77 16.80 -4.09
CA PHE A 256 22.94 15.91 -3.90
C PHE A 256 23.46 15.92 -2.45
N GLU A 257 23.48 17.07 -1.79
CA GLU A 257 23.97 17.24 -0.41
C GLU A 257 23.13 16.46 0.62
N TYR A 258 21.88 16.10 0.30
CA TYR A 258 21.06 15.31 1.21
C TYR A 258 21.68 13.92 1.44
N PHE A 259 22.36 13.37 0.44
CA PHE A 259 22.89 12.00 0.45
C PHE A 259 24.27 11.86 1.09
N GLY A 260 24.76 12.90 1.77
CA GLY A 260 26.00 12.82 2.54
C GLY A 260 25.89 11.90 3.77
N PRO A 261 27.03 11.36 4.26
CA PRO A 261 28.39 11.68 3.82
C PRO A 261 28.93 10.78 2.69
N ASP A 262 28.23 9.71 2.32
CA ASP A 262 28.73 8.65 1.45
C ASP A 262 28.40 8.86 -0.03
N PHE A 263 27.31 9.58 -0.34
CA PHE A 263 26.86 9.88 -1.71
C PHE A 263 26.69 8.62 -2.58
N LYS A 264 26.35 7.49 -1.95
CA LYS A 264 26.09 6.22 -2.63
C LYS A 264 24.59 5.96 -2.75
N LEU A 265 24.22 5.17 -3.76
CA LEU A 265 22.85 4.70 -3.93
C LEU A 265 22.49 3.65 -2.87
N HIS A 266 23.33 2.63 -2.69
CA HIS A 266 23.02 1.49 -1.83
C HIS A 266 23.18 1.82 -0.33
N ILE A 267 22.24 1.32 0.48
CA ILE A 267 22.28 1.36 1.94
C ILE A 267 22.72 0.00 2.48
N SER A 268 23.43 -0.01 3.59
CA SER A 268 23.75 -1.23 4.34
C SER A 268 22.68 -1.53 5.39
N SER A 269 22.45 -2.81 5.67
CA SER A 269 21.65 -3.24 6.81
C SER A 269 22.33 -2.85 8.13
N SER A 270 21.51 -2.67 9.17
CA SER A 270 21.98 -2.37 10.52
C SER A 270 22.32 -3.64 11.30
N ASN A 271 22.94 -3.49 12.47
CA ASN A 271 23.19 -4.60 13.42
C ASN A 271 21.95 -5.00 14.25
N MET A 272 20.76 -4.59 13.83
CA MET A 272 19.49 -4.97 14.47
C MET A 272 19.32 -6.49 14.46
N THR A 273 18.80 -7.05 15.57
CA THR A 273 18.52 -8.48 15.67
C THR A 273 17.23 -8.82 14.93
N ASN A 274 17.27 -9.82 14.06
CA ASN A 274 16.09 -10.36 13.40
C ASN A 274 15.26 -11.21 14.39
N ALA A 275 14.08 -10.72 14.78
CA ALA A 275 13.18 -11.41 15.71
C ALA A 275 12.30 -12.49 15.05
N ASN A 276 12.48 -12.71 13.74
CA ASN A 276 11.74 -13.69 12.94
C ASN A 276 12.55 -14.97 12.81
N SER A 277 12.42 -15.88 13.78
CA SER A 277 13.11 -17.17 13.69
C SER A 277 12.64 -17.97 12.46
N PRO A 278 13.50 -18.82 11.86
CA PRO A 278 13.11 -19.66 10.74
C PRO A 278 11.86 -20.52 11.03
N GLU A 279 11.73 -21.03 12.26
CA GLU A 279 10.57 -21.82 12.70
C GLU A 279 9.29 -20.98 12.74
N TYR A 280 9.39 -19.71 13.14
CA TYR A 280 8.26 -18.78 13.15
C TYR A 280 7.77 -18.51 11.72
N LEU A 281 8.69 -18.18 10.82
CA LEU A 281 8.37 -17.91 9.40
C LEU A 281 7.78 -19.14 8.72
N GLU A 282 8.36 -20.32 8.96
CA GLU A 282 7.89 -21.57 8.35
C GLU A 282 6.48 -21.95 8.83
N LYS A 283 6.16 -21.68 10.10
CA LYS A 283 4.84 -21.93 10.66
C LYS A 283 3.77 -21.05 9.99
N ILE A 284 4.06 -19.76 9.79
CA ILE A 284 3.16 -18.85 9.08
C ILE A 284 3.02 -19.29 7.62
N ARG A 285 4.14 -19.53 6.94
CA ARG A 285 4.18 -19.99 5.56
C ARG A 285 3.32 -21.23 5.35
N THR A 286 3.49 -22.25 6.19
CA THR A 286 2.70 -23.50 6.14
C THR A 286 1.20 -23.20 6.23
N ARG A 287 0.79 -22.32 7.15
CA ARG A 287 -0.62 -21.96 7.31
C ARG A 287 -1.18 -21.18 6.12
N LEU A 288 -0.39 -20.28 5.52
CA LEU A 288 -0.79 -19.56 4.31
C LEU A 288 -0.93 -20.52 3.12
N PHE A 289 -0.04 -21.50 2.98
CA PHE A 289 -0.18 -22.55 1.97
C PHE A 289 -1.44 -23.40 2.17
N GLU A 290 -1.83 -23.71 3.41
CA GLU A 290 -3.10 -24.38 3.69
C GLU A 290 -4.30 -23.53 3.23
N ASN A 291 -4.27 -22.22 3.48
CA ASN A 291 -5.32 -21.30 3.04
C ASN A 291 -5.38 -21.23 1.50
N LEU A 292 -4.24 -21.08 0.83
CA LEU A 292 -4.18 -20.99 -0.63
C LEU A 292 -4.64 -22.29 -1.33
N ARG A 293 -4.44 -23.45 -0.71
CA ARG A 293 -4.96 -24.73 -1.21
C ARG A 293 -6.49 -24.81 -1.23
N MET A 294 -7.19 -23.95 -0.50
CA MET A 294 -8.65 -23.89 -0.50
C MET A 294 -9.22 -23.17 -1.72
N LEU A 295 -8.38 -22.47 -2.49
CA LEU A 295 -8.81 -21.76 -3.68
C LEU A 295 -9.15 -22.75 -4.81
N PRO A 296 -10.24 -22.53 -5.56
CA PRO A 296 -10.53 -23.31 -6.74
C PRO A 296 -9.45 -23.06 -7.80
N HIS A 297 -8.92 -24.12 -8.40
CA HIS A 297 -7.84 -24.03 -9.37
C HIS A 297 -8.26 -23.32 -10.68
N ALA A 298 -9.58 -23.18 -10.91
CA ALA A 298 -10.17 -22.36 -11.98
C ALA A 298 -11.68 -22.16 -11.75
N PRO A 299 -12.14 -21.10 -11.05
CA PRO A 299 -13.55 -20.75 -11.02
C PRO A 299 -13.93 -20.01 -12.32
N GLY A 300 -15.03 -20.43 -12.96
CA GLY A 300 -15.64 -19.69 -14.05
C GLY A 300 -16.42 -18.49 -13.51
N VAL A 301 -16.25 -17.31 -14.10
CA VAL A 301 -17.00 -16.09 -13.75
C VAL A 301 -17.78 -15.62 -14.98
N GLN A 302 -19.01 -15.14 -14.74
CA GLN A 302 -19.89 -14.62 -15.80
C GLN A 302 -19.31 -13.33 -16.40
N ALA A 303 -19.33 -13.24 -17.74
CA ALA A 303 -18.97 -12.02 -18.46
C ALA A 303 -19.86 -10.84 -18.02
N GLN A 304 -19.24 -9.69 -17.75
CA GLN A 304 -19.92 -8.44 -17.45
C GLN A 304 -19.66 -7.45 -18.59
N ASN A 305 -20.61 -6.54 -18.84
CA ASN A 305 -20.39 -5.44 -19.77
C ASN A 305 -19.33 -4.49 -19.19
N ILE A 306 -18.32 -4.15 -19.99
CA ILE A 306 -17.22 -3.26 -19.64
C ILE A 306 -17.76 -1.82 -19.54
N PRO A 307 -17.73 -1.16 -18.37
CA PRO A 307 -18.07 0.26 -18.24
C PRO A 307 -17.05 1.15 -18.98
N GLU A 308 -17.44 2.38 -19.33
CA GLU A 308 -16.52 3.39 -19.90
C GLU A 308 -15.33 3.68 -18.98
N ASP A 309 -14.17 4.00 -19.55
CA ASP A 309 -12.91 4.30 -18.83
C ASP A 309 -13.07 5.51 -17.89
N ALA A 310 -12.34 5.52 -16.78
CA ALA A 310 -12.45 6.61 -15.79
C ALA A 310 -11.86 7.93 -16.29
N ILE A 311 -10.89 7.88 -17.19
CA ILE A 311 -10.20 9.04 -17.76
C ILE A 311 -10.04 8.79 -19.26
N ASP A 312 -10.40 9.79 -20.07
CA ASP A 312 -10.14 9.73 -21.50
C ASP A 312 -8.67 10.10 -21.75
N VAL A 313 -7.85 9.07 -21.92
CA VAL A 313 -6.46 9.21 -22.33
C VAL A 313 -6.43 8.99 -23.84
N ASP A 314 -6.57 10.07 -24.60
CA ASP A 314 -6.51 10.09 -26.07
C ASP A 314 -5.07 9.79 -26.52
N MET A 315 -4.78 8.50 -26.74
CA MET A 315 -3.42 8.04 -27.09
C MET A 315 -2.95 8.58 -28.44
N GLU A 316 -3.87 8.89 -29.36
CA GLU A 316 -3.55 9.43 -30.68
C GLU A 316 -2.99 10.85 -30.60
N GLU A 317 -3.43 11.68 -29.65
CA GLU A 317 -2.94 13.06 -29.55
C GLU A 317 -1.59 13.17 -28.85
N ASP A 318 -1.26 12.29 -27.90
CA ASP A 318 0.00 12.36 -27.14
C ASP A 318 1.17 11.74 -27.91
N GLU A 319 0.94 10.67 -28.68
CA GLU A 319 1.95 10.12 -29.59
C GLU A 319 2.39 11.12 -30.68
N GLU A 320 1.48 11.98 -31.14
CA GLU A 320 1.83 13.04 -32.12
C GLU A 320 2.59 14.20 -31.48
N LYS A 321 2.41 14.46 -30.17
CA LYS A 321 3.11 15.54 -29.44
C LYS A 321 4.56 15.17 -29.14
N ASP A 322 4.82 13.93 -28.70
CA ASP A 322 6.17 13.48 -28.33
C ASP A 322 7.07 13.20 -29.56
N LYS A 323 6.49 13.06 -30.76
CA LYS A 323 7.21 12.89 -32.02
C LYS A 323 7.54 14.21 -32.74
N GLN A 324 7.09 15.36 -32.24
CA GLN A 324 7.32 16.66 -32.89
C GLN A 324 8.71 17.23 -32.53
N ASN A 325 9.51 17.53 -33.55
CA ASN A 325 10.82 18.14 -33.40
C ASN A 325 10.67 19.58 -32.84
N PRO A 326 11.32 19.95 -31.72
CA PRO A 326 11.16 21.27 -31.09
C PRO A 326 11.59 22.45 -31.96
N GLU A 327 12.32 22.23 -33.06
CA GLU A 327 12.70 23.28 -34.01
C GLU A 327 11.75 23.41 -35.22
N GLU A 328 10.73 22.56 -35.32
CA GLU A 328 9.81 22.58 -36.46
C GLU A 328 8.68 23.60 -36.25
N ARG A 329 8.54 24.51 -37.22
CA ARG A 329 7.59 25.61 -37.13
C ARG A 329 6.15 25.09 -37.30
N ILE A 330 5.40 25.10 -36.20
CA ILE A 330 3.97 24.76 -36.19
C ILE A 330 3.22 25.70 -37.14
N SER A 331 2.31 25.15 -37.96
CA SER A 331 1.51 25.96 -38.88
C SER A 331 0.57 26.91 -38.12
N ILE A 332 0.29 28.09 -38.69
CA ILE A 332 -0.58 29.12 -38.09
C ILE A 332 -1.96 28.53 -37.72
N ARG A 333 -2.48 27.63 -38.55
CA ARG A 333 -3.77 26.96 -38.31
C ARG A 333 -3.74 26.01 -37.10
N ALA A 334 -2.60 25.37 -36.84
CA ALA A 334 -2.42 24.51 -35.68
C ALA A 334 -2.15 25.33 -34.40
N SER A 335 -1.54 26.52 -34.50
CA SER A 335 -1.46 27.45 -33.36
C SER A 335 -2.80 28.08 -33.00
N GLU A 336 -3.64 28.41 -33.99
CA GLU A 336 -4.97 28.99 -33.75
C GLU A 336 -5.92 27.99 -33.06
N LYS A 337 -5.79 26.69 -33.35
CA LYS A 337 -6.54 25.64 -32.62
C LYS A 337 -6.13 25.51 -31.15
N ARG A 338 -4.93 25.99 -30.77
CA ARG A 338 -4.39 25.94 -29.40
C ARG A 338 -4.71 27.20 -28.58
N VAL A 339 -5.31 28.23 -29.18
CA VAL A 339 -5.70 29.46 -28.48
C VAL A 339 -7.18 29.36 -28.14
N SER A 340 -7.50 29.08 -26.88
CA SER A 340 -8.85 29.36 -26.37
C SER A 340 -8.99 30.88 -26.21
N ASN A 341 -9.99 31.48 -26.85
CA ASN A 341 -10.30 32.89 -26.68
C ASN A 341 -10.81 33.14 -25.25
N ASP A 342 -10.22 34.10 -24.53
CA ASP A 342 -10.59 34.45 -23.14
C ASP A 342 -12.04 34.96 -22.96
N ASN A 343 -12.82 35.09 -24.05
CA ASN A 343 -14.19 35.60 -24.06
C ASN A 343 -15.22 34.64 -24.69
N GLU A 344 -14.91 33.36 -24.91
CA GLU A 344 -15.89 32.40 -25.42
C GLU A 344 -16.77 31.81 -24.29
N HIS A 345 -17.52 32.69 -23.64
CA HIS A 345 -18.76 32.32 -22.95
C HIS A 345 -19.92 32.61 -23.91
N SER A 346 -20.19 31.68 -24.81
CA SER A 346 -21.41 31.68 -25.61
C SER A 346 -22.17 30.39 -25.34
N ASP A 347 -23.14 30.46 -24.43
CA ASP A 347 -24.25 29.52 -24.37
C ASP A 347 -25.12 29.73 -25.64
N SER A 348 -24.78 29.05 -26.73
CA SER A 348 -25.67 28.94 -27.88
C SER A 348 -26.65 27.79 -27.65
N GLU A 349 -27.95 28.09 -27.68
CA GLU A 349 -29.08 27.19 -27.45
C GLU A 349 -29.33 26.16 -28.58
N ASP A 350 -28.29 25.59 -29.22
CA ASP A 350 -28.46 24.65 -30.36
C ASP A 350 -27.64 23.35 -30.25
N GLU A 351 -27.19 22.98 -29.06
CA GLU A 351 -26.56 21.67 -28.82
C GLU A 351 -27.52 20.78 -28.00
N GLY A 352 -27.91 19.65 -28.60
CA GLY A 352 -28.90 18.71 -28.08
C GLY A 352 -28.51 18.03 -26.76
N ASP A 353 -29.56 17.66 -26.03
CA ASP A 353 -29.78 16.76 -24.87
C ASP A 353 -28.64 16.18 -23.99
N ASN A 354 -27.43 16.75 -23.95
CA ASN A 354 -26.34 16.32 -23.07
C ASN A 354 -25.91 17.40 -22.07
N ARG A 355 -26.82 17.79 -21.18
CA ARG A 355 -26.49 18.67 -20.05
C ARG A 355 -25.77 17.89 -18.94
N LYS A 356 -24.46 18.09 -18.82
CA LYS A 356 -23.66 17.75 -17.62
C LYS A 356 -23.86 18.79 -16.51
N ASP A 357 -25.08 18.92 -16.00
CA ASP A 357 -25.31 19.37 -14.62
C ASP A 357 -26.81 19.39 -14.29
N VAL A 358 -27.25 18.44 -13.45
CA VAL A 358 -28.57 18.51 -12.79
C VAL A 358 -28.38 18.30 -11.30
N ARG A 359 -28.10 19.39 -10.57
CA ARG A 359 -28.36 19.46 -9.13
C ARG A 359 -29.78 19.98 -8.91
N SER A 360 -30.69 19.09 -8.51
CA SER A 360 -32.04 19.47 -8.09
C SER A 360 -32.13 19.61 -6.57
N HIS A 361 -32.35 20.83 -6.08
CA HIS A 361 -32.77 21.13 -4.71
C HIS A 361 -34.29 21.34 -4.62
N LYS A 362 -35.09 20.37 -5.10
CA LYS A 362 -36.53 20.34 -4.79
C LYS A 362 -36.85 19.27 -3.75
N ARG A 363 -37.31 19.71 -2.58
CA ARG A 363 -37.90 18.85 -1.54
C ARG A 363 -39.09 18.06 -2.13
N PRO A 364 -39.20 16.74 -1.90
CA PRO A 364 -40.33 15.98 -2.39
C PRO A 364 -41.59 16.32 -1.58
N LYS A 365 -42.69 16.64 -2.29
CA LYS A 365 -44.03 16.76 -1.72
C LYS A 365 -44.56 15.35 -1.38
N LYS A 366 -45.13 15.20 -0.18
CA LYS A 366 -45.85 14.00 0.27
C LYS A 366 -46.94 13.62 -0.74
N VAL A 367 -46.91 12.38 -1.21
CA VAL A 367 -48.00 11.75 -1.96
C VAL A 367 -48.97 11.10 -0.96
N LYS A 368 -50.25 11.45 -1.07
CA LYS A 368 -51.37 10.82 -0.38
C LYS A 368 -51.55 9.39 -0.93
N ILE A 369 -51.58 8.41 -0.03
CA ILE A 369 -51.96 7.03 -0.35
C ILE A 369 -53.49 7.01 -0.45
N GLU A 370 -54.04 6.79 -1.65
CA GLU A 370 -55.42 6.36 -1.84
C GLU A 370 -55.44 4.84 -1.95
N SER A 371 -56.14 4.22 -1.01
CA SER A 371 -56.38 2.80 -0.86
C SER A 371 -57.36 2.31 -1.92
N ASN A 372 -56.98 1.30 -2.70
CA ASN A 372 -57.89 0.50 -3.51
C ASN A 372 -57.77 -0.95 -3.04
N ASP A 373 -58.62 -1.33 -2.09
CA ASP A 373 -58.76 -2.72 -1.67
C ASP A 373 -60.20 -3.16 -1.91
N LYS A 374 -60.34 -4.12 -2.83
CA LYS A 374 -61.58 -4.86 -3.09
C LYS A 374 -61.41 -6.23 -2.44
N THR A 375 -62.05 -6.47 -1.31
CA THR A 375 -62.40 -7.84 -0.88
C THR A 375 -63.71 -7.87 -0.09
N ASN A 376 -64.36 -9.02 -0.22
CA ASN A 376 -65.75 -9.36 0.06
C ASN A 376 -66.22 -9.27 1.51
N GLU A 377 -67.53 -9.08 1.63
CA GLU A 377 -68.38 -9.35 2.80
C GLU A 377 -68.17 -10.73 3.44
N LYS A 378 -68.20 -10.79 4.79
CA LYS A 378 -69.19 -11.53 5.59
C LYS A 378 -68.99 -11.36 7.10
N LYS A 379 -70.11 -11.02 7.79
CA LYS A 379 -70.62 -11.38 9.14
C LYS A 379 -69.63 -12.00 10.15
N GLU A 380 -69.60 -11.64 11.43
CA GLU A 380 -70.71 -11.69 12.39
C GLU A 380 -70.37 -11.05 13.76
N SER A 381 -71.39 -10.45 14.38
CA SER A 381 -71.67 -10.16 15.81
C SER A 381 -70.60 -10.21 16.92
N GLY A 382 -70.65 -9.23 17.84
CA GLY A 382 -70.29 -9.44 19.25
C GLY A 382 -69.88 -8.18 20.03
N SER A 383 -70.81 -7.61 20.77
CA SER A 383 -70.66 -6.48 21.71
C SER A 383 -69.91 -6.84 23.00
N SER A 384 -69.10 -5.93 23.56
CA SER A 384 -69.24 -5.33 24.92
C SER A 384 -67.98 -4.61 25.42
N GLU A 385 -68.20 -3.38 25.92
CA GLU A 385 -67.63 -2.64 27.08
C GLU A 385 -66.21 -2.97 27.61
N GLY A 386 -65.35 -2.05 28.05
CA GLY A 386 -65.43 -0.60 28.28
C GLY A 386 -64.15 -0.08 28.98
N VAL A 387 -63.79 1.19 28.70
CA VAL A 387 -63.42 2.28 29.65
C VAL A 387 -62.34 2.03 30.75
N LEU A 388 -61.15 2.65 30.64
CA LEU A 388 -60.66 3.77 31.52
C LEU A 388 -59.20 4.21 31.26
N GLU A 389 -59.01 5.53 31.26
CA GLU A 389 -57.77 6.30 31.13
C GLU A 389 -57.02 6.53 32.47
N LYS A 390 -55.71 6.85 32.38
CA LYS A 390 -54.90 7.88 33.12
C LYS A 390 -54.82 7.77 34.67
N SER A 391 -53.77 8.18 35.41
CA SER A 391 -52.56 9.00 35.19
C SER A 391 -51.69 9.06 36.47
N ASN A 392 -50.39 9.33 36.27
CA ASN A 392 -49.48 10.28 37.00
C ASN A 392 -48.73 10.01 38.33
N SER A 393 -47.52 10.62 38.33
CA SER A 393 -46.69 11.27 39.39
C SER A 393 -45.73 10.38 40.22
N THR A 394 -44.38 10.47 40.08
CA THR A 394 -43.34 11.45 40.51
C THR A 394 -43.02 11.52 42.02
N ALA A 395 -41.77 11.20 42.42
CA ALA A 395 -40.84 12.02 43.25
C ALA A 395 -39.67 11.20 43.86
N ASN A 396 -38.49 11.83 43.93
CA ASN A 396 -37.21 11.46 44.59
C ASN A 396 -37.28 11.73 46.14
N PRO A 397 -36.36 11.26 47.05
CA PRO A 397 -34.96 11.74 47.11
C PRO A 397 -33.85 10.88 47.81
N VAL A 398 -32.65 11.48 47.75
CA VAL A 398 -31.27 11.28 48.27
C VAL A 398 -31.05 10.74 49.71
N SER A 399 -29.93 10.02 49.95
CA SER A 399 -29.08 10.17 51.16
C SER A 399 -27.62 9.74 50.93
N ASN A 400 -26.70 10.46 51.58
CA ASN A 400 -25.22 10.46 51.49
C ASN A 400 -24.60 9.96 52.82
N SER A 401 -23.32 9.54 52.81
CA SER A 401 -22.28 9.59 53.89
C SER A 401 -21.38 8.34 53.88
N SER A 402 -20.08 8.31 54.22
CA SER A 402 -18.96 9.26 54.34
C SER A 402 -17.75 8.50 54.95
N ASN A 403 -16.51 8.81 54.51
CA ASN A 403 -15.24 8.85 55.29
C ASN A 403 -14.64 7.55 55.91
N ALA A 404 -13.32 7.32 56.07
CA ALA A 404 -12.11 8.14 55.92
C ALA A 404 -10.81 7.28 55.92
N ASN A 405 -9.73 7.87 55.36
CA ASN A 405 -8.29 7.90 55.73
C ASN A 405 -7.56 6.69 56.39
N ALA A 406 -6.35 6.39 55.88
CA ALA A 406 -5.04 6.68 56.54
C ALA A 406 -3.90 5.83 55.91
N THR A 407 -2.94 6.44 55.20
CA THR A 407 -1.57 6.86 55.62
C THR A 407 -0.50 5.73 55.71
N THR A 408 0.54 5.91 54.88
CA THR A 408 1.99 5.68 55.14
C THR A 408 2.49 4.34 55.69
N ASN A 409 3.46 3.74 54.98
CA ASN A 409 4.80 3.53 55.55
C ASN A 409 5.86 3.32 54.47
N SER A 410 6.78 4.28 54.42
CA SER A 410 8.17 4.09 54.05
C SER A 410 8.93 3.46 55.21
N SER A 411 9.80 2.48 54.97
CA SER A 411 11.00 2.28 55.79
C SER A 411 12.05 1.45 55.06
N SER A 412 13.11 2.15 54.70
CA SER A 412 14.49 1.70 54.54
C SER A 412 15.05 1.01 55.79
N THR A 413 15.92 0.01 55.60
CA THR A 413 17.17 -0.28 56.35
C THR A 413 17.86 -1.45 55.61
N ALA A 414 19.02 -1.32 54.97
CA ALA A 414 20.38 -0.99 55.43
C ALA A 414 21.20 -2.21 55.91
N SER A 415 22.43 -2.30 55.38
CA SER A 415 23.64 -2.97 55.91
C SER A 415 23.65 -4.52 55.86
N SER A 416 24.74 -5.23 55.54
CA SER A 416 26.19 -4.92 55.49
C SER A 416 26.97 -6.15 54.97
N ASN A 417 28.14 -5.90 54.34
CA ASN A 417 29.42 -6.64 54.48
C ASN A 417 29.48 -8.13 54.01
N ASP A 418 30.58 -8.69 53.48
CA ASP A 418 32.00 -8.35 53.48
C ASP A 418 32.75 -9.20 52.40
N ASN A 419 33.84 -8.61 51.87
CA ASN A 419 35.17 -9.20 51.60
C ASN A 419 35.36 -10.54 50.86
N ASN A 420 36.04 -10.52 49.70
CA ASN A 420 37.49 -10.82 49.55
C ASN A 420 37.86 -11.12 48.07
N GLY A 421 38.84 -10.40 47.51
CA GLY A 421 39.74 -10.95 46.47
C GLY A 421 40.89 -11.75 47.14
N PRO A 422 42.06 -12.00 46.49
CA PRO A 422 42.45 -11.79 45.10
C PRO A 422 43.25 -12.98 44.48
N SER A 423 43.85 -12.74 43.28
CA SER A 423 45.09 -13.32 42.70
C SER A 423 45.06 -14.81 42.24
N ASP A 424 45.79 -15.30 41.22
CA ASP A 424 47.00 -14.91 40.47
C ASP A 424 46.87 -15.43 39.01
N GLU A 425 47.23 -14.66 37.98
CA GLU A 425 48.52 -14.73 37.24
C GLU A 425 49.14 -16.13 37.07
N THR A 426 49.31 -16.57 35.81
CA THR A 426 50.65 -16.84 35.26
C THR A 426 50.63 -17.05 33.75
N ASN A 427 51.75 -16.63 33.20
CA ASN A 427 52.06 -16.24 31.83
C ASN A 427 53.09 -17.22 31.28
N THR A 428 52.96 -17.66 30.02
CA THR A 428 54.03 -18.15 29.10
C THR A 428 53.32 -18.48 27.77
N GLY A 429 53.65 -17.99 26.58
CA GLY A 429 54.85 -17.36 26.07
C GLY A 429 55.36 -18.16 24.87
N THR A 430 55.45 -17.49 23.70
CA THR A 430 56.41 -17.74 22.58
C THR A 430 56.31 -19.07 21.79
N THR A 431 56.50 -19.22 20.47
CA THR A 431 56.76 -18.39 19.27
C THR A 431 56.88 -19.36 18.07
N THR A 432 56.68 -18.87 16.84
CA THR A 432 57.28 -19.33 15.55
C THR A 432 56.93 -20.75 15.07
N GLU A 433 56.70 -21.06 13.79
CA GLU A 433 57.47 -20.67 12.62
C GLU A 433 56.71 -21.02 11.32
N SER A 434 56.88 -20.17 10.32
CA SER A 434 56.47 -20.32 8.93
C SER A 434 57.46 -21.18 8.13
N THR A 435 56.98 -22.04 7.23
CA THR A 435 57.75 -22.42 6.04
C THR A 435 56.83 -22.68 4.84
N ASP A 436 56.95 -21.79 3.85
CA ASP A 436 56.70 -22.05 2.44
C ASP A 436 57.59 -23.19 1.93
N SER A 437 57.07 -24.04 1.05
CA SER A 437 57.88 -24.51 -0.10
C SER A 437 57.02 -24.87 -1.31
N LYS A 438 57.53 -24.34 -2.43
CA LYS A 438 57.04 -24.27 -3.80
C LYS A 438 57.16 -25.60 -4.59
N ILE A 439 56.27 -25.71 -5.59
CA ILE A 439 56.46 -26.25 -6.97
C ILE A 439 56.65 -27.77 -7.13
N VAL A 440 55.80 -28.41 -7.97
CA VAL A 440 56.16 -29.11 -9.22
C VAL A 440 54.92 -29.27 -10.11
N GLU A 441 55.02 -28.80 -11.36
CA GLU A 441 54.16 -29.13 -12.50
C GLU A 441 54.31 -30.61 -12.89
N GLU A 442 53.24 -31.31 -13.27
CA GLU A 442 53.37 -32.23 -14.41
C GLU A 442 52.04 -32.52 -15.12
N LYS A 443 52.16 -32.54 -16.45
CA LYS A 443 51.15 -32.74 -17.48
C LYS A 443 50.49 -34.13 -17.41
N LYS A 444 49.19 -34.19 -17.67
CA LYS A 444 48.62 -34.98 -18.78
C LYS A 444 47.18 -34.60 -19.06
#